data_AF-A0AAD6PCY5-F1
#
_entry.id   AF-A0AAD6PCY5-F1
#
_cell.length_a   1.000
_cell.length_b   1.000
_cell.length_c   1.000
_cell.angle_alpha   90.00
_cell.angle_beta   90.00
_cell.angle_gamma   90.00
#
_symmetry.space_group_name_H-M   'P 1'
#
loop_
_entity.id
_entity.type
_entity.pdbx_description
1 polymer ?
#
loop_
_entity_poly.entity_id
_entity_poly.type
_entity_poly.pdbx_seq_one_letter_code
_entity_poly.pdbx_strand_id
1 'polypeptide(L)'
;MQGGSGSVQGVTFSNIQVSGVKTPIMIDQFYCDGSKCKNESSAVAVSDINYINIKGTYTVNPVHLACSDGLPCTGISLSAIELDPVKEDSQPFCWNTYGELRTSTVPPINCLKMGKSSKTVVDC
;
A
#
# COMPACT_ATOMS: atom_id res chain seq x y z
N MET A 1 6.18 -5.14 -14.76
CA MET A 1 5.02 -5.90 -15.30
C MET A 1 3.76 -5.22 -14.84
N GLN A 2 2.88 -4.92 -15.79
CA GLN A 2 1.50 -4.48 -15.62
C GLN A 2 0.75 -5.20 -16.77
N GLY A 3 -0.58 -5.30 -16.74
CA GLY A 3 -1.37 -6.07 -17.73
C GLY A 3 -2.85 -6.23 -17.39
N GLY A 4 -3.32 -5.52 -16.35
CA GLY A 4 -4.72 -5.50 -15.92
C GLY A 4 -5.33 -4.12 -16.16
N SER A 5 -6.65 -4.08 -16.33
CA SER A 5 -7.41 -2.83 -16.43
C SER A 5 -8.62 -2.89 -15.50
N GLY A 6 -8.91 -1.78 -14.83
CA GLY A 6 -9.95 -1.70 -13.83
C GLY A 6 -9.64 -0.66 -12.76
N SER A 7 -10.52 -0.54 -11.78
CA SER A 7 -10.33 0.33 -10.62
C SER A 7 -10.76 -0.34 -9.33
N VAL A 8 -10.07 0.00 -8.24
CA VAL A 8 -10.41 -0.32 -6.86
C VAL A 8 -10.38 1.00 -6.09
N GLN A 9 -11.53 1.41 -5.57
CA GLN A 9 -11.68 2.69 -4.90
C GLN A 9 -12.53 2.58 -3.63
N GLY A 10 -12.21 3.39 -2.63
CA GLY A 10 -13.06 3.59 -1.45
C GLY A 10 -13.07 2.40 -0.48
N VAL A 11 -12.03 1.57 -0.51
CA VAL A 11 -11.93 0.39 0.34
C VAL A 11 -11.42 0.78 1.72
N THR A 12 -12.07 0.27 2.76
CA THR A 12 -11.66 0.50 4.16
C THR A 12 -11.37 -0.82 4.86
N PHE A 13 -10.18 -0.91 5.44
CA PHE A 13 -9.75 -1.96 6.35
C PHE A 13 -9.71 -1.38 7.75
N SER A 14 -10.56 -1.88 8.65
CA SER A 14 -10.68 -1.30 9.99
C SER A 14 -10.73 -2.34 11.11
N ASN A 15 -10.13 -2.04 12.26
CA ASN A 15 -10.19 -2.84 13.49
C ASN A 15 -9.65 -4.26 13.29
N ILE A 16 -8.45 -4.37 12.72
CA ILE A 16 -7.81 -5.64 12.38
C ILE A 16 -6.70 -5.94 13.38
N GLN A 17 -6.73 -7.15 13.95
CA GLN A 17 -5.66 -7.68 14.77
C GLN A 17 -4.88 -8.76 13.99
N VAL A 18 -3.57 -8.62 13.89
CA VAL A 18 -2.69 -9.60 13.24
C VAL A 18 -1.72 -10.25 14.24
N SER A 19 -1.24 -11.46 13.93
CA SER A 19 -0.26 -12.15 14.77
C SER A 19 0.73 -12.93 13.90
N GLY A 20 2.00 -12.56 13.96
CA GLY A 20 3.10 -13.26 13.29
C GLY A 20 2.99 -13.31 11.77
N VAL A 21 2.24 -12.40 11.15
CA VAL A 21 2.08 -12.36 9.69
C VAL A 21 3.34 -11.81 9.02
N LYS A 22 3.52 -12.05 7.72
CA LYS A 22 4.69 -11.51 7.00
C LYS A 22 4.61 -9.99 6.88
N THR A 23 3.52 -9.51 6.29
CA THR A 23 3.30 -8.10 5.97
C THR A 23 1.82 -7.75 6.23
N PRO A 24 1.49 -7.06 7.34
CA PRO A 24 0.11 -6.76 7.71
C PRO A 24 -0.64 -5.88 6.71
N ILE A 25 0.05 -4.89 6.12
CA ILE A 25 -0.54 -3.93 5.18
C ILE A 25 0.23 -4.04 3.86
N MET A 26 -0.47 -4.46 2.80
CA MET A 26 0.16 -4.69 1.50
C MET A 26 -0.71 -4.21 0.34
N ILE A 27 -0.09 -3.48 -0.59
CA ILE A 27 -0.58 -3.25 -1.96
C ILE A 27 0.56 -3.67 -2.88
N ASP A 28 0.31 -4.59 -3.80
CA ASP A 28 1.30 -5.04 -4.79
C ASP A 28 0.67 -5.04 -6.19
N GLN A 29 0.91 -3.99 -6.97
CA GLN A 29 0.47 -3.90 -8.36
C GLN A 29 1.35 -4.69 -9.33
N PHE A 30 2.39 -5.36 -8.84
CA PHE A 30 3.27 -6.22 -9.64
C PHE A 30 2.96 -7.71 -9.46
N TYR A 31 1.85 -8.02 -8.77
CA TYR A 31 1.40 -9.39 -8.56
C TYR A 31 1.27 -10.16 -9.89
N CYS A 32 1.85 -11.36 -9.90
CA CYS A 32 1.88 -12.26 -11.04
C CYS A 32 1.82 -13.71 -10.52
N ASP A 33 0.72 -14.41 -10.77
CA ASP A 33 0.46 -15.79 -10.35
C ASP A 33 0.94 -16.84 -11.36
N GLY A 34 1.28 -16.42 -12.59
CA GLY A 34 1.77 -17.27 -13.67
C GLY A 34 3.28 -17.17 -13.90
N SER A 35 3.86 -18.19 -14.53
CA SER A 35 5.29 -18.23 -14.87
C SER A 35 5.72 -17.29 -16.01
N LYS A 36 4.76 -16.63 -16.68
CA LYS A 36 5.01 -15.73 -17.82
C LYS A 36 4.06 -14.53 -17.80
N CYS A 37 4.41 -13.50 -17.03
CA CYS A 37 3.74 -12.21 -17.15
C CYS A 37 4.43 -11.38 -18.25
N LYS A 38 3.62 -10.82 -19.16
CA LYS A 38 4.10 -9.92 -20.20
C LYS A 38 4.38 -8.55 -19.57
N ASN A 39 5.31 -7.80 -20.17
CA ASN A 39 5.50 -6.41 -19.83
C ASN A 39 4.41 -5.58 -20.53
N GLU A 40 3.34 -5.22 -19.80
CA GLU A 40 2.42 -4.17 -20.23
C GLU A 40 2.57 -2.92 -19.36
N SER A 41 1.96 -1.82 -19.82
CA SER A 41 1.90 -0.52 -19.16
C SER A 41 0.57 -0.26 -18.42
N SER A 42 -0.40 -1.18 -18.54
CA SER A 42 -1.72 -1.04 -17.91
C SER A 42 -1.75 -1.62 -16.50
N ALA A 43 -2.02 -0.79 -15.50
CA ALA A 43 -2.27 -1.23 -14.13
C ALA A 43 -3.72 -0.94 -13.73
N VAL A 44 -4.17 -1.62 -12.68
CA VAL A 44 -5.46 -1.33 -12.04
C VAL A 44 -5.33 -0.02 -11.24
N ALA A 45 -6.23 0.92 -11.44
CA ALA A 45 -6.25 2.16 -10.66
C ALA A 45 -6.61 1.85 -9.21
N VAL A 46 -5.81 2.33 -8.25
CA VAL A 46 -6.05 2.14 -6.81
C VAL A 46 -6.13 3.51 -6.15
N SER A 47 -7.29 3.84 -5.60
CA SER A 47 -7.51 5.11 -4.92
C SER A 47 -8.33 5.00 -3.63
N ASP A 48 -8.17 5.97 -2.74
CA ASP A 48 -9.02 6.16 -1.55
C ASP A 48 -9.12 4.91 -0.67
N ILE A 49 -7.96 4.31 -0.36
CA ILE A 49 -7.85 3.13 0.49
C ILE A 49 -7.52 3.58 1.92
N ASN A 50 -8.33 3.14 2.88
CA ASN A 50 -8.19 3.53 4.28
C ASN A 50 -7.80 2.31 5.13
N TYR A 51 -6.73 2.46 5.92
CA TYR A 51 -6.30 1.50 6.93
C TYR A 51 -6.44 2.14 8.32
N ILE A 52 -7.33 1.59 9.15
CA ILE A 52 -7.75 2.21 10.41
C ILE A 52 -7.65 1.19 11.55
N ASN A 53 -6.94 1.53 12.62
CA ASN A 53 -6.86 0.70 13.82
C ASN A 53 -6.41 -0.74 13.49
N ILE A 54 -5.19 -0.86 12.94
CA ILE A 54 -4.57 -2.15 12.64
C ILE A 54 -3.44 -2.37 13.63
N LYS A 55 -3.56 -3.45 14.41
CA LYS A 55 -2.65 -3.75 15.51
C LYS A 55 -2.10 -5.17 15.44
N GLY A 56 -0.90 -5.39 16.00
CA GLY A 56 -0.38 -6.75 16.18
C GLY A 56 1.08 -6.92 15.78
N THR A 57 1.45 -8.10 15.27
CA THR A 57 2.86 -8.42 15.03
C THR A 57 3.18 -8.89 13.61
N TYR A 58 4.38 -8.54 13.12
CA TYR A 58 4.89 -8.91 11.79
C TYR A 58 6.28 -9.55 11.81
N THR A 59 6.64 -10.21 10.71
CA THR A 59 7.92 -10.92 10.56
C THR A 59 8.79 -10.44 9.42
N VAL A 60 8.25 -9.67 8.45
CA VAL A 60 9.00 -9.22 7.26
C VAL A 60 8.95 -7.72 7.02
N ASN A 61 7.79 -7.07 6.92
CA ASN A 61 7.66 -5.60 6.85
C ASN A 61 6.35 -5.18 7.53
N PRO A 62 6.30 -4.02 8.23
CA PRO A 62 5.04 -3.52 8.77
C PRO A 62 4.08 -3.10 7.65
N VAL A 63 4.62 -2.53 6.57
CA VAL A 63 3.90 -1.99 5.42
C VAL A 63 4.69 -2.23 4.13
N HIS A 64 4.01 -2.67 3.07
CA HIS A 64 4.57 -2.81 1.72
C HIS A 64 3.58 -2.29 0.67
N LEU A 65 3.81 -1.09 0.14
CA LEU A 65 2.95 -0.44 -0.84
C LEU A 65 3.74 -0.27 -2.15
N ALA A 66 3.54 -1.16 -3.10
CA ALA A 66 4.25 -1.20 -4.37
C ALA A 66 3.28 -0.90 -5.53
N CYS A 67 3.28 0.35 -5.99
CA CYS A 67 2.42 0.82 -7.07
C CYS A 67 3.23 1.18 -8.32
N SER A 68 2.60 1.11 -9.50
CA SER A 68 3.27 1.26 -10.77
C SER A 68 3.68 2.72 -11.06
N ASP A 69 4.75 2.92 -11.83
CA ASP A 69 5.19 4.27 -12.26
C ASP A 69 4.19 4.93 -13.24
N GLY A 70 3.39 4.11 -13.93
CA GLY A 70 2.38 4.54 -14.88
C GLY A 70 1.08 4.94 -14.21
N LEU A 71 0.71 4.26 -13.12
CA LEU A 71 -0.56 4.46 -12.42
C LEU A 71 -0.35 4.36 -10.89
N PRO A 72 0.12 5.45 -10.27
CA PRO A 72 0.41 5.49 -8.84
C PRO A 72 -0.86 5.28 -8.00
N CYS A 73 -0.70 4.69 -6.82
CA CYS A 73 -1.79 4.63 -5.85
C CYS A 73 -1.95 6.01 -5.18
N THR A 74 -3.19 6.47 -5.03
CA THR A 74 -3.49 7.81 -4.48
C THR A 74 -4.54 7.74 -3.39
N GLY A 75 -4.58 8.72 -2.48
CA GLY A 75 -5.58 8.74 -1.40
C GLY A 75 -5.43 7.60 -0.41
N ILE A 76 -4.21 7.06 -0.22
CA ILE A 76 -3.96 6.05 0.81
C ILE A 76 -3.93 6.75 2.18
N SER A 77 -4.75 6.32 3.12
CA SER A 77 -4.72 6.86 4.48
C SER A 77 -4.44 5.77 5.53
N LEU A 78 -3.54 6.10 6.46
CA LEU A 78 -3.15 5.25 7.58
C LEU A 78 -3.50 5.95 8.88
N SER A 79 -4.24 5.29 9.77
CA SER A 79 -4.68 5.84 11.05
C SER A 79 -4.63 4.77 12.13
N ALA A 80 -4.09 5.09 13.30
CA ALA A 80 -3.95 4.19 14.44
C ALA A 80 -3.30 2.84 14.07
N ILE A 81 -2.08 2.89 13.51
CA ILE A 81 -1.30 1.71 13.12
C ILE A 81 -0.27 1.41 14.22
N GLU A 82 -0.37 0.24 14.83
CA GLU A 82 0.51 -0.24 15.91
C GLU A 82 0.95 -1.68 15.63
N LEU A 83 2.09 -1.84 14.98
CA LEU A 83 2.63 -3.11 14.51
C LEU A 83 4.01 -3.33 15.14
N ASP A 84 4.22 -4.45 15.81
CA ASP A 84 5.50 -4.79 16.44
C ASP A 84 6.23 -5.92 15.68
N PRO A 85 7.55 -5.82 15.47
CA PRO A 85 8.31 -6.92 14.89
C PRO A 85 8.38 -8.10 15.86
N VAL A 86 8.21 -9.33 15.36
CA VAL A 86 8.45 -10.56 16.13
C VAL A 86 9.95 -10.83 16.33
N LYS A 87 10.78 -10.34 15.40
CA LYS A 87 12.23 -10.51 15.41
C LYS A 87 12.90 -9.14 15.24
N GLU A 88 13.60 -8.94 14.13
CA GLU A 88 14.22 -7.66 13.80
C GLU A 88 13.20 -6.70 13.20
N ASP A 89 13.38 -5.43 13.53
CA ASP A 89 12.63 -4.36 12.90
C ASP A 89 13.07 -4.21 11.44
N SER A 90 12.10 -4.12 10.56
CA SER A 90 12.29 -3.93 9.14
C SER A 90 11.51 -2.70 8.69
N GLN A 91 12.14 -1.94 7.80
CA GLN A 91 11.59 -0.66 7.40
C GLN A 91 10.33 -0.83 6.53
N PRO A 92 9.36 0.07 6.62
CA PRO A 92 8.22 0.09 5.70
C PRO A 92 8.71 0.39 4.28
N PHE A 93 8.00 -0.16 3.29
CA PHE A 93 8.28 0.07 1.88
C PHE A 93 7.10 0.77 1.20
N CYS A 94 7.41 1.84 0.45
CA CYS A 94 6.45 2.56 -0.37
C CYS A 94 7.07 2.92 -1.72
N TRP A 95 6.39 2.58 -2.80
CA TRP A 95 6.75 2.95 -4.17
C TRP A 95 5.52 3.50 -4.88
N ASN A 96 5.65 4.71 -5.44
CA ASN A 96 4.58 5.46 -6.12
C ASN A 96 3.23 5.45 -5.40
N THR A 97 3.28 5.58 -4.09
CA THR A 97 2.10 5.60 -3.23
C THR A 97 1.99 6.97 -2.59
N TYR A 98 0.82 7.59 -2.74
CA TYR A 98 0.55 8.95 -2.30
C TYR A 98 -0.64 8.98 -1.34
N GLY A 99 -0.50 9.72 -0.25
CA GLY A 99 -1.45 9.63 0.84
C GLY A 99 -1.09 10.45 2.06
N GLU A 100 -1.66 10.06 3.20
CA GLU A 100 -1.44 10.72 4.49
C GLU A 100 -1.41 9.73 5.67
N LEU A 101 -0.64 10.09 6.69
CA LEU A 101 -0.76 9.52 8.03
C LEU A 101 -1.69 10.42 8.83
N ARG A 102 -2.85 9.92 9.24
CA ARG A 102 -3.82 10.68 10.06
C ARG A 102 -3.42 10.74 11.53
N THR A 103 -2.62 9.79 11.99
CA THR A 103 -2.06 9.73 13.35
C THR A 103 -0.61 9.28 13.27
N SER A 104 0.15 9.44 14.36
CA SER A 104 1.43 8.75 14.52
C SER A 104 1.25 7.24 14.38
N THR A 105 2.28 6.57 13.88
CA THR A 105 2.30 5.12 13.66
C THR A 105 3.48 4.49 14.41
N VAL A 106 3.30 3.25 14.83
CA VAL A 106 4.37 2.42 15.39
C VAL A 106 4.48 1.17 14.52
N PRO A 107 5.65 0.89 13.89
CA PRO A 107 6.79 1.80 13.72
C PRO A 107 6.42 3.03 12.87
N PRO A 108 7.29 4.06 12.81
CA PRO A 108 7.10 5.21 11.93
C PRO A 108 7.05 4.82 10.45
N ILE A 109 6.01 5.25 9.71
CA ILE A 109 5.87 5.01 8.27
C ILE A 109 6.26 6.27 7.48
N ASN A 110 7.56 6.45 7.23
CA ASN A 110 8.10 7.66 6.61
C ASN A 110 8.23 7.60 5.07
N CYS A 111 7.87 6.49 4.42
CA CYS A 111 8.01 6.31 2.98
C CYS A 111 6.82 6.80 2.15
N LEU A 112 5.68 7.09 2.78
CA LEU A 112 4.47 7.53 2.09
C LEU A 112 4.65 8.96 1.57
N LYS A 113 4.44 9.18 0.27
CA LYS A 113 4.54 10.52 -0.32
C LYS A 113 3.28 11.32 -0.01
N MET A 114 3.43 12.57 0.42
CA MET A 114 2.28 13.45 0.68
C MET A 114 1.67 13.98 -0.63
N GLY A 115 0.35 14.11 -0.68
CA GLY A 115 -0.38 14.79 -1.77
C GLY A 115 -0.98 13.86 -2.82
N LYS A 116 -1.26 14.39 -4.02
CA LYS A 116 -1.68 13.63 -5.21
C LYS A 116 -0.51 13.53 -6.19
N SER A 117 -0.38 12.41 -6.91
CA SER A 117 0.59 12.32 -8.00
C SER A 117 0.32 13.43 -9.03
N SER A 118 1.35 14.22 -9.35
CA SER A 118 1.29 15.23 -10.40
C SER A 118 1.44 14.55 -11.76
N LYS A 119 0.41 13.82 -12.20
CA LYS A 119 0.21 13.47 -13.61
C LYS A 119 -1.25 13.73 -13.95
N THR A 120 -1.43 14.49 -15.02
CA THR A 120 -2.66 15.09 -15.54
C THR A 120 -3.87 14.18 -15.42
N VAL A 121 -4.93 14.73 -14.83
CA VAL A 121 -6.30 14.23 -14.98
C VAL A 121 -6.57 14.12 -16.47
N VAL A 122 -6.50 12.91 -17.02
CA VAL A 122 -7.14 12.63 -18.30
C VAL A 122 -8.59 12.40 -17.93
N ASP A 123 -9.38 13.47 -18.03
CA ASP A 123 -10.83 13.34 -18.04
C ASP A 123 -11.22 12.40 -19.19
N CYS A 124 -12.00 11.38 -18.87
CA CYS A 124 -12.61 10.46 -19.83
C CYS A 124 -13.68 11.17 -20.67
#